data_AF-A0A846AE50-F1
#
_entry.id   AF-A0A846AE50-F1
#
_cell.length_a   1.000
_cell.length_b   1.000
_cell.length_c   1.000
_cell.angle_alpha   90.00
_cell.angle_beta   90.00
_cell.angle_gamma   90.00
#
_symmetry.space_group_name_H-M   'P 1'
#
loop_
_entity.id
_entity.type
_entity.pdbx_description
1 polymer ?
#
loop_
_entity_poly.entity_id
_entity_poly.type
_entity_poly.pdbx_seq_one_letter_code
_entity_poly.pdbx_strand_id
1 'polypeptide(L)'
;MIIFKFIYRYGLARTVAIAIPKSDFMKEINTNTHQKILLSLAALGAAIFIDILTFHWVPKPILRLNYPAQNITGGKLNSQIEINRRHELGELELSLNQMATQLKEYFENL
;
A
#
# COMPACT_ATOMS: atom_id res chain seq x y z
N MET A 1 0.85 -38.40 18.62
CA MET A 1 0.83 -38.92 20.00
C MET A 1 2.21 -38.72 20.56
N ILE A 2 2.41 -37.78 21.50
CA ILE A 2 3.71 -37.59 22.14
C ILE A 2 3.63 -38.36 23.45
N ILE A 3 4.42 -39.42 23.59
CA ILE A 3 4.42 -40.26 24.79
C ILE A 3 5.58 -39.78 25.67
N PHE A 4 5.25 -39.13 26.78
CA PHE A 4 6.24 -38.86 27.84
C PHE A 4 6.35 -40.10 28.73
N LYS A 5 7.53 -40.72 28.78
CA LYS A 5 7.81 -41.89 29.61
C LYS A 5 8.54 -41.43 30.87
N PHE A 6 7.86 -41.41 32.00
CA PHE A 6 8.48 -41.16 33.31
C PHE A 6 8.71 -42.50 34.03
N ILE A 7 9.94 -42.76 34.50
CA ILE A 7 10.29 -43.97 35.25
C ILE A 7 10.51 -43.56 36.70
N TYR A 8 9.62 -43.96 37.61
CA TYR A 8 9.86 -43.87 39.05
C TYR A 8 10.63 -45.11 39.52
N ARG A 9 11.77 -44.91 40.19
CA ARG A 9 12.60 -45.98 40.74
C ARG A 9 12.32 -46.16 42.24
N TYR A 10 11.19 -46.78 42.56
CA TYR A 10 10.98 -47.41 43.86
C TYR A 10 10.31 -48.77 43.66
N GLY A 11 11.13 -49.82 43.62
CA GLY A 11 10.81 -51.21 44.01
C GLY A 11 9.76 -52.02 43.23
N LEU A 12 8.84 -51.41 42.48
CA LEU A 12 7.75 -52.11 41.80
C LEU A 12 7.56 -51.48 40.41
N ALA A 13 8.16 -52.09 39.39
CA ALA A 13 8.12 -51.60 38.02
C ALA A 13 6.71 -51.72 37.41
N ARG A 14 5.82 -50.79 37.72
CA ARG A 14 4.54 -50.63 37.02
C ARG A 14 4.60 -49.35 36.19
N THR A 15 4.60 -49.51 34.87
CA THR A 15 4.63 -48.39 33.93
C THR A 15 3.22 -47.82 33.82
N VAL A 16 3.01 -46.60 34.30
CA VAL A 16 1.78 -45.84 34.03
C VAL A 16 2.08 -44.93 32.84
N ALA A 17 1.50 -45.25 31.68
CA ALA A 17 1.58 -44.40 30.49
C ALA A 17 0.32 -43.52 30.45
N ILE A 18 0.48 -42.22 30.63
CA ILE A 18 -0.61 -41.26 30.42
C ILE A 18 -0.55 -40.83 28.96
N ALA A 19 -1.50 -41.31 28.16
CA ALA A 19 -1.68 -40.83 26.80
C ALA A 19 -2.42 -39.49 26.85
N ILE A 20 -1.73 -38.38 26.58
CA ILE A 20 -2.40 -37.10 26.31
C ILE A 20 -2.82 -37.14 24.84
N PRO A 21 -4.13 -37.24 24.53
CA PRO A 21 -4.58 -37.26 23.16
C PRO A 21 -4.29 -35.89 22.53
N LYS A 22 -3.56 -35.88 21.41
CA LYS A 22 -3.23 -34.68 20.63
C LYS A 22 -4.49 -33.91 20.18
N SER A 23 -5.66 -34.56 20.22
CA SER A 23 -6.95 -34.00 19.86
C SER A 23 -7.38 -32.84 20.75
N ASP A 24 -7.02 -32.83 22.04
CA ASP A 24 -7.39 -31.70 22.91
C ASP A 24 -6.45 -30.51 22.75
N PHE A 25 -5.21 -30.72 22.31
CA PHE A 25 -4.30 -29.63 21.96
C PHE A 25 -4.56 -29.04 20.57
N MET A 26 -5.10 -29.83 19.64
CA MET A 26 -5.31 -29.41 18.24
C MET A 26 -6.70 -28.83 17.98
N LYS A 27 -7.69 -29.07 18.86
CA LYS A 27 -9.03 -28.48 18.73
C LYS A 27 -9.01 -26.96 18.84
N GLU A 28 -8.17 -26.41 19.71
CA GLU A 28 -8.06 -24.96 19.91
C GLU A 28 -7.29 -24.27 18.78
N ILE A 29 -6.36 -24.99 18.12
CA ILE A 29 -5.62 -24.49 16.96
C ILE A 29 -6.53 -24.41 15.73
N ASN A 30 -7.45 -25.38 15.54
CA ASN A 30 -8.23 -25.51 14.32
C ASN A 30 -9.51 -24.65 14.26
N THR A 31 -10.05 -24.23 15.40
CA THR A 31 -11.34 -23.51 15.44
C THR A 31 -11.22 -22.05 14.99
N ASN A 32 -10.02 -21.46 15.12
CA ASN A 32 -9.76 -20.06 14.78
C ASN A 32 -8.85 -19.89 13.55
N THR A 33 -8.41 -20.97 12.90
CA THR A 33 -7.52 -20.88 11.73
C THR A 33 -8.22 -20.24 10.54
N HIS A 34 -9.51 -20.53 10.33
CA HIS A 34 -10.29 -19.96 9.23
C HIS A 34 -10.42 -18.44 9.33
N GLN A 35 -10.61 -17.90 10.55
CA GLN A 35 -10.68 -16.46 10.76
C GLN A 35 -9.34 -15.76 10.48
N LYS A 36 -8.23 -16.36 10.91
CA LYS A 36 -6.88 -15.82 10.63
C LYS A 36 -6.59 -15.78 9.12
N ILE A 37 -7.00 -16.81 8.39
CA ILE A 37 -6.84 -16.87 6.92
C ILE A 37 -7.69 -15.78 6.25
N LEU A 38 -8.95 -15.60 6.66
CA LEU A 38 -9.82 -14.57 6.10
C LEU A 38 -9.28 -13.15 6.35
N LEU A 39 -8.80 -12.86 7.56
CA LEU A 39 -8.19 -11.57 7.88
C LEU A 39 -6.93 -11.32 7.06
N SER A 40 -6.07 -12.33 6.89
CA SER A 40 -4.86 -12.21 6.08
C SER A 40 -5.19 -11.97 4.59
N LEU A 41 -6.22 -12.63 4.06
CA LEU A 41 -6.64 -12.45 2.67
C LEU A 41 -7.23 -11.05 2.46
N ALA A 42 -8.01 -10.56 3.42
CA ALA A 42 -8.56 -9.21 3.39
C ALA A 42 -7.44 -8.15 3.45
N ALA A 43 -6.44 -8.34 4.32
CA ALA A 43 -5.28 -7.45 4.42
C ALA A 43 -4.46 -7.41 3.12
N LEU A 44 -4.22 -8.58 2.50
CA LEU A 44 -3.55 -8.67 1.20
C LEU A 44 -4.35 -7.97 0.09
N GLY A 45 -5.67 -8.18 0.05
CA GLY A 45 -6.53 -7.51 -0.90
C GLY A 45 -6.52 -5.98 -0.73
N ALA A 46 -6.55 -5.50 0.52
CA ALA A 46 -6.47 -4.08 0.82
C ALA A 46 -5.13 -3.46 0.40
N ALA A 47 -4.02 -4.15 0.64
CA ALA A 47 -2.69 -3.69 0.23
C ALA A 47 -2.61 -3.52 -1.30
N ILE A 48 -3.01 -4.56 -2.05
CA ILE A 48 -3.03 -4.52 -3.53
C ILE A 48 -3.94 -3.39 -4.04
N PHE A 49 -5.09 -3.20 -3.39
CA PHE A 49 -6.02 -2.14 -3.78
C PHE A 49 -5.40 -0.75 -3.59
N ILE A 50 -4.71 -0.52 -2.46
CA ILE A 50 -4.00 0.74 -2.18
C ILE A 50 -2.87 0.96 -3.19
N ASP A 51 -2.11 -0.08 -3.52
CA ASP A 51 -1.03 -0.02 -4.51
C ASP A 51 -1.58 0.42 -5.87
N ILE A 52 -2.65 -0.24 -6.35
CA ILE A 52 -3.29 0.09 -7.64
C ILE A 52 -3.84 1.52 -7.64
N LEU A 53 -4.50 1.93 -6.55
CA LEU A 53 -5.06 3.27 -6.44
C LEU A 53 -3.97 4.34 -6.53
N THR A 54 -2.84 4.12 -5.84
CA THR A 54 -1.67 5.00 -5.85
C THR A 54 -1.07 5.11 -7.25
N PHE A 55 -0.87 3.98 -7.94
CA PHE A 55 -0.31 3.96 -9.28
C PHE A 55 -1.22 4.60 -10.34
N HIS A 56 -2.54 4.67 -10.12
CA HIS A 56 -3.44 5.25 -11.11
C HIS A 56 -3.74 6.74 -10.89
N TRP A 57 -3.66 7.21 -9.64
CA TRP A 57 -4.02 8.59 -9.30
C TRP A 57 -2.84 9.57 -9.33
N VAL A 58 -1.62 9.11 -9.07
CA VAL A 58 -0.43 9.99 -8.95
C VAL A 58 0.24 10.29 -10.30
N PRO A 59 0.45 9.31 -11.22
CA PRO A 59 1.18 9.59 -12.47
C PRO A 59 0.38 10.41 -13.48
N LYS A 60 -0.94 10.22 -13.53
CA LYS A 60 -1.82 10.94 -14.46
C LYS A 60 -1.73 12.47 -14.35
N PRO A 61 -1.82 13.09 -13.16
CA PRO A 61 -1.70 14.54 -13.04
C PRO A 61 -0.26 15.04 -13.24
N ILE A 62 0.76 14.28 -12.84
CA ILE A 62 2.16 14.67 -13.06
C ILE A 62 2.46 14.73 -14.57
N LEU A 63 1.96 13.78 -15.35
CA LEU A 63 2.11 13.79 -16.80
C LEU A 63 1.37 14.96 -17.46
N ARG A 64 0.23 15.40 -16.90
CA ARG A 64 -0.51 16.58 -17.40
C ARG A 64 0.26 17.88 -17.22
N LEU A 65 1.06 18.00 -16.17
CA LEU A 65 1.92 19.17 -15.92
C LEU A 65 3.14 19.24 -16.86
N ASN A 66 3.61 18.09 -17.34
CA ASN A 66 4.79 18.02 -18.20
C ASN A 66 4.52 18.62 -19.60
N TYR A 67 3.30 18.48 -20.11
CA TYR A 67 2.94 18.96 -21.44
C TYR A 67 2.96 20.50 -21.57
N PRO A 68 2.34 21.28 -20.66
CA PRO A 68 2.46 22.73 -20.62
C PRO A 68 3.91 23.21 -20.41
N ALA A 69 4.67 22.55 -19.52
CA ALA A 69 6.06 22.88 -19.28
C ALA A 69 6.89 22.77 -20.58
N GLN A 70 6.71 21.68 -21.33
CA GLN A 70 7.35 21.49 -22.63
C GLN A 70 6.91 22.54 -23.66
N ASN A 71 5.64 22.92 -23.67
CA ASN A 71 5.14 23.98 -24.56
C ASN A 71 5.77 25.35 -24.24
N ILE A 72 5.91 25.70 -22.96
CA ILE A 72 6.58 26.93 -22.52
C ILE A 72 8.04 26.93 -23.00
N THR A 73 8.77 25.81 -22.82
CA THR A 73 10.15 25.69 -23.33
C THR A 73 10.24 25.73 -24.86
N GLY A 74 9.18 25.33 -25.56
CA GLY A 74 9.06 25.40 -27.01
C GLY A 74 8.57 26.75 -27.55
N GLY A 75 8.46 27.79 -26.71
CA GLY A 75 8.02 29.14 -27.10
C GLY A 75 6.51 29.30 -27.28
N LYS A 76 5.70 28.28 -26.95
CA LYS A 76 4.23 28.32 -27.04
C LYS A 76 3.64 28.81 -25.72
N LEU A 77 3.71 30.11 -25.48
CA LEU A 77 3.31 30.75 -24.21
C LEU A 77 1.81 31.01 -24.08
N ASN A 78 1.01 30.76 -25.12
CA ASN A 78 -0.44 30.96 -25.11
C ASN A 78 -1.24 29.78 -24.52
N SER A 79 -0.59 28.68 -24.11
CA SER A 79 -1.30 27.55 -23.50
C SER A 79 -1.42 27.74 -21.99
N GLN A 80 -2.59 28.15 -21.51
CA GLN A 80 -2.91 28.17 -20.08
C GLN A 80 -3.34 26.77 -19.62
N ILE A 81 -2.84 26.37 -18.46
CA ILE A 81 -3.24 25.13 -17.79
C ILE A 81 -4.55 25.38 -17.06
N GLU A 82 -5.60 24.62 -17.36
CA GLU A 82 -6.87 24.68 -16.64
C GLU A 82 -6.70 24.12 -15.22
N ILE A 83 -6.73 25.01 -14.22
CA ILE A 83 -6.55 24.63 -12.81
C ILE A 83 -7.86 24.00 -12.31
N ASN A 84 -7.90 22.68 -12.29
CA ASN A 84 -9.08 21.93 -11.84
C ASN A 84 -8.93 21.37 -10.41
N ARG A 85 -7.79 21.58 -9.74
CA ARG A 85 -7.48 20.91 -8.47
C ARG A 85 -7.07 21.88 -7.37
N ARG A 86 -7.53 21.63 -6.14
CA ARG A 86 -7.31 22.49 -4.95
C ARG A 86 -6.20 22.00 -4.01
N HIS A 87 -5.34 21.10 -4.47
CA HIS A 87 -4.25 20.50 -3.68
C HIS A 87 -2.89 20.92 -4.25
N GLU A 88 -1.79 20.37 -3.76
CA GLU A 88 -0.40 20.79 -4.04
C GLU A 88 -0.08 20.85 -5.55
N LEU A 89 -0.65 19.93 -6.34
CA LEU A 89 -0.51 19.95 -7.80
C LEU A 89 -1.21 21.15 -8.48
N GLY A 90 -2.30 21.67 -7.91
CA GLY A 90 -2.98 22.86 -8.44
C GLY A 90 -2.18 24.15 -8.20
N GLU A 91 -1.50 24.24 -7.06
CA GLU A 91 -0.53 25.32 -6.79
C GLU A 91 0.65 25.28 -7.77
N LEU A 92 1.07 24.07 -8.16
CA LEU A 92 2.09 23.89 -9.19
C LEU A 92 1.58 24.28 -10.59
N GLU A 93 0.34 23.94 -10.95
CA GLU A 93 -0.31 24.41 -12.19
C GLU A 93 -0.37 25.95 -12.24
N LEU A 94 -0.73 26.59 -11.11
CA LEU A 94 -0.78 28.05 -10.98
C LEU A 94 0.60 28.68 -11.18
N SER A 95 1.63 28.14 -10.50
CA SER A 95 3.00 28.65 -10.60
C SER A 95 3.54 28.56 -12.03
N LEU A 96 3.21 27.48 -12.75
CA LEU A 96 3.57 27.31 -14.15
C LEU A 96 2.89 28.34 -15.07
N ASN A 97 1.59 28.59 -14.86
CA ASN A 97 0.85 29.61 -15.61
C ASN A 97 1.43 31.01 -15.38
N GLN A 98 1.84 31.32 -14.14
CA GLN A 98 2.49 32.59 -13.81
C GLN A 98 3.82 32.73 -14.53
N MET A 99 4.66 31.70 -14.54
CA MET A 99 5.93 31.70 -15.30
C MET A 99 5.70 31.91 -16.81
N ALA A 100 4.71 31.23 -17.39
CA ALA A 100 4.36 31.40 -18.81
C ALA A 100 3.95 32.84 -19.14
N THR A 101 3.15 33.44 -18.26
CA THR A 101 2.64 34.81 -18.42
C THR A 101 3.78 35.83 -18.34
N GLN A 102 4.63 35.73 -17.31
CA GLN A 102 5.77 36.62 -17.16
C GLN A 102 6.72 36.53 -18.36
N LEU A 103 7.00 35.32 -18.83
CA LEU A 103 7.88 35.13 -19.98
C LEU A 103 7.28 35.75 -21.25
N LYS A 104 5.96 35.66 -21.44
CA LYS A 104 5.26 36.31 -22.55
C LYS A 104 5.37 37.83 -22.46
N GLU A 105 5.11 38.40 -21.30
CA GLU A 105 5.24 39.85 -21.08
C GLU A 105 6.67 40.34 -21.31
N TYR A 106 7.69 39.56 -20.94
CA TYR A 106 9.08 39.89 -21.23
C TYR A 106 9.39 39.94 -22.74
N PHE A 107 8.85 39.01 -23.52
CA PHE A 107 9.04 38.99 -24.98
C PHE A 107 8.20 40.04 -25.71
N GLU A 108 7.03 40.42 -25.19
CA GLU A 108 6.17 41.46 -25.78
C GLU A 108 6.66 42.88 -25.47
N ASN A 109 7.41 43.07 -24.38
CA ASN A 109 8.03 44.34 -24.00
C ASN A 109 9.46 44.52 -24.52
N LEU A 110 9.95 43.63 -25.40
CA LEU A 110 11.26 43.70 -26.06
C LEU A 110 11.14 44.31 -27.46
#